data_AF-A0A960Z431-F1
#
_entry.id   AF-A0A960Z431-F1
#
_cell.length_a   1.000
_cell.length_b   1.000
_cell.length_c   1.000
_cell.angle_alpha   90.00
_cell.angle_beta   90.00
_cell.angle_gamma   90.00
#
_symmetry.space_group_name_H-M   'P 1'
#
loop_
_entity.id
_entity.type
_entity.pdbx_description
1 polymer ?
#
loop_
_entity_poly.entity_id
_entity_poly.type
_entity_poly.pdbx_seq_one_letter_code
_entity_poly.pdbx_strand_id
1 'polypeptide(L)'
;ATRVQANLGMTRGVAFDVQAVCTGFVYALAVADNFIKAGQASTALVIGAETFSRLLDWTDRGTAVLFGDGAGAVVLTALEQPGTALDQGILATMLAADGRHYAHLQVDGGPSSTGTVGHLRMNGREVFRHAVGELTGAARAVLDAAGLAIDDVDWLVPHQANKRIIDAVGKKLGIAEAKVVVTVAEHANTSAASIPLALDRLYTSGRLDRGDLLLCNAMGGGFAWGAALIRW
;
A
#
# COMPACT_ATOMS: atom_id res chain seq x y z
N ALA A 1 5.98 -0.26 15.87
CA ALA A 1 5.86 1.22 15.96
C ALA A 1 6.58 1.83 17.17
N THR A 2 6.33 1.38 18.40
CA THR A 2 6.92 1.99 19.64
C THR A 2 8.46 2.00 19.65
N ARG A 3 9.13 0.99 19.07
CA ARG A 3 10.58 1.01 18.85
C ARG A 3 11.04 2.20 18.00
N VAL A 4 10.32 2.49 16.92
CA VAL A 4 10.63 3.63 16.05
C VAL A 4 10.39 4.95 16.78
N GLN A 5 9.28 5.07 17.52
CA GLN A 5 8.98 6.24 18.35
C GLN A 5 10.14 6.55 19.32
N ALA A 6 10.63 5.53 20.04
CA ALA A 6 11.77 5.68 20.95
C ALA A 6 13.05 6.09 20.21
N ASN A 7 13.35 5.48 19.06
CA ASN A 7 14.53 5.82 18.25
C ASN A 7 14.49 7.25 17.68
N LEU A 8 13.29 7.80 17.43
CA LEU A 8 13.10 9.20 17.04
C LEU A 8 13.16 10.17 18.23
N GLY A 9 13.37 9.68 19.46
CA GLY A 9 13.36 10.51 20.66
C GLY A 9 11.98 11.06 21.04
N MET A 10 10.90 10.52 20.45
CA MET A 10 9.55 10.96 20.74
C MET A 10 9.08 10.43 22.09
N THR A 11 8.71 11.33 22.99
CA THR A 11 8.21 10.99 24.35
C THR A 11 6.68 11.09 24.47
N ARG A 12 5.99 11.45 23.38
CA ARG A 12 4.55 11.66 23.31
C ARG A 12 3.98 11.06 22.02
N GLY A 13 2.66 10.93 21.98
CA GLY A 13 1.93 10.37 20.83
C GLY A 13 1.65 8.88 20.96
N VAL A 14 0.71 8.40 20.15
CA VAL A 14 0.30 7.00 20.09
C VAL A 14 1.13 6.28 19.02
N ALA A 15 1.52 5.03 19.28
CA ALA A 15 2.28 4.21 18.34
C ALA A 15 1.78 2.76 18.37
N PHE A 16 1.32 2.25 17.23
CA PHE A 16 0.86 0.86 17.06
C PHE A 16 1.15 0.37 15.64
N ASP A 17 1.06 -0.94 15.44
CA ASP A 17 1.27 -1.60 14.15
C ASP A 17 -0.08 -2.02 13.54
N VAL A 18 -0.23 -1.87 12.22
CA VAL A 18 -1.41 -2.30 11.46
C VAL A 18 -1.06 -3.52 10.62
N GLN A 19 -1.74 -4.64 10.88
CA GLN A 19 -1.48 -5.91 10.22
C GLN A 19 -2.45 -6.14 9.05
N ALA A 20 -2.02 -5.79 7.84
CA ALA A 20 -2.73 -6.11 6.58
C ALA A 20 -1.75 -6.51 5.44
N VAL A 21 -0.61 -7.09 5.82
CA VAL A 21 0.44 -7.58 4.90
C VAL A 21 0.79 -6.53 3.84
N CYS A 22 0.78 -6.85 2.55
CA CYS A 22 1.14 -5.93 1.47
C CYS A 22 0.21 -4.71 1.36
N THR A 23 -1.01 -4.80 1.88
CA THR A 23 -2.00 -3.70 1.92
C THR A 23 -1.82 -2.83 3.17
N GLY A 24 -0.88 -3.19 4.05
CA GLY A 24 -0.64 -2.54 5.33
C GLY A 24 -0.47 -1.04 5.25
N PHE A 25 0.24 -0.53 4.23
CA PHE A 25 0.42 0.92 4.07
C PHE A 25 -0.88 1.67 3.77
N VAL A 26 -1.72 1.16 2.87
CA VAL A 26 -3.01 1.79 2.54
C VAL A 26 -3.95 1.73 3.75
N TYR A 27 -3.97 0.61 4.48
CA TYR A 27 -4.73 0.50 5.73
C TYR A 27 -4.24 1.50 6.78
N ALA A 28 -2.92 1.58 6.99
CA ALA A 28 -2.33 2.51 7.96
C ALA A 28 -2.57 3.97 7.58
N LEU A 29 -2.54 4.30 6.28
CA LEU A 29 -2.86 5.62 5.76
C LEU A 29 -4.30 6.02 6.09
N ALA A 30 -5.26 5.13 5.81
CA ALA A 30 -6.67 5.35 6.14
C ALA A 30 -6.92 5.47 7.64
N VAL A 31 -6.24 4.66 8.47
CA VAL A 31 -6.33 4.78 9.93
C VAL A 31 -5.81 6.14 10.38
N ALA A 32 -4.63 6.56 9.92
CA ALA A 32 -4.03 7.85 10.30
C ALA A 32 -4.87 9.05 9.82
N ASP A 33 -5.41 8.99 8.61
CA ASP A 33 -6.34 9.98 8.06
C ASP A 33 -7.57 10.15 8.96
N ASN A 34 -8.17 9.04 9.41
CA ASN A 34 -9.32 9.07 10.30
C ASN A 34 -8.99 9.64 11.69
N PHE A 35 -7.79 9.35 12.25
CA PHE A 35 -7.35 9.98 13.50
C PHE A 35 -7.23 11.50 13.35
N ILE A 36 -6.72 11.98 12.21
CA ILE A 36 -6.60 13.41 11.92
C ILE A 36 -7.97 14.05 11.73
N LYS A 37 -8.84 13.48 10.88
CA LYS A 37 -10.20 13.97 10.63
C LYS A 37 -11.07 13.98 11.89
N ALA A 38 -10.85 13.04 12.82
CA ALA A 38 -11.54 13.01 14.11
C ALA A 38 -10.97 14.00 15.15
N GLY A 39 -9.92 14.76 14.82
CA GLY A 39 -9.27 15.71 15.74
C GLY A 39 -8.44 15.05 16.85
N GLN A 40 -8.15 13.75 16.73
CA GLN A 40 -7.37 12.99 17.72
C GLN A 40 -5.86 13.10 17.49
N ALA A 41 -5.44 13.55 16.30
CA ALA A 41 -4.06 13.86 15.97
C ALA A 41 -3.98 15.05 15.01
N SER A 42 -2.92 15.85 15.08
CA SER A 42 -2.62 16.90 14.09
C SER A 42 -1.48 16.52 13.15
N THR A 43 -0.67 15.53 13.53
CA THR A 43 0.43 15.00 12.73
C THR A 43 0.51 13.50 12.93
N ALA A 44 0.73 12.74 11.85
CA ALA A 44 0.93 11.30 11.91
C ALA A 44 2.09 10.87 11.01
N LEU A 45 2.95 9.98 11.52
CA LEU A 45 3.98 9.31 10.75
C LEU A 45 3.46 7.92 10.36
N VAL A 46 3.27 7.69 9.07
CA VAL A 46 2.80 6.40 8.53
C VAL A 46 3.97 5.71 7.85
N ILE A 47 4.31 4.50 8.30
CA ILE A 47 5.46 3.75 7.82
C ILE A 47 4.97 2.42 7.24
N GLY A 48 5.32 2.17 5.97
CA GLY A 48 5.30 0.83 5.39
C GLY A 48 6.69 0.24 5.52
N ALA A 49 6.86 -0.82 6.31
CA ALA A 49 8.14 -1.47 6.51
C ALA A 49 7.96 -2.99 6.52
N GLU A 50 8.88 -3.70 5.89
CA GLU A 50 8.82 -5.15 5.77
C GLU A 50 10.22 -5.77 5.69
N THR A 51 10.36 -6.96 6.27
CA THR A 51 11.55 -7.80 6.07
C THR A 51 11.15 -9.21 5.63
N PHE A 52 10.54 -9.30 4.46
CA PHE A 52 9.93 -10.52 3.93
C PHE A 52 10.95 -11.61 3.63
N SER A 53 12.21 -11.25 3.38
CA SER A 53 13.32 -12.19 3.15
C SER A 53 13.45 -13.24 4.26
N ARG A 54 13.05 -12.89 5.49
CA ARG A 54 13.06 -13.77 6.68
C ARG A 54 11.97 -14.85 6.66
N LEU A 55 11.00 -14.71 5.76
CA LEU A 55 9.85 -15.61 5.60
C LEU A 55 9.97 -16.45 4.33
N LEU A 56 11.05 -16.33 3.56
CA LEU A 56 11.19 -17.03 2.27
C LEU A 56 11.80 -18.42 2.45
N ASP A 57 11.16 -19.39 1.80
CA ASP A 57 11.79 -20.68 1.53
C ASP A 57 12.70 -20.50 0.31
N TRP A 58 14.02 -20.42 0.54
CA TRP A 58 15.00 -20.17 -0.53
C TRP A 58 15.09 -21.31 -1.55
N THR A 59 14.47 -22.46 -1.29
CA THR A 59 14.33 -23.56 -2.26
C THR A 59 13.08 -23.42 -3.13
N ASP A 60 12.08 -22.64 -2.69
CA ASP A 60 10.89 -22.29 -3.47
C ASP A 60 11.17 -21.11 -4.40
N ARG A 61 11.55 -21.42 -5.63
CA ARG A 61 11.75 -20.42 -6.69
C ARG A 61 10.50 -19.56 -6.95
N GLY A 62 9.29 -20.04 -6.64
CA GLY A 62 8.04 -19.32 -6.86
C GLY A 62 7.89 -18.06 -6.00
N THR A 63 8.58 -18.01 -4.86
CA THR A 63 8.55 -16.88 -3.92
C THR A 63 9.92 -16.24 -3.72
N ALA A 64 11.00 -17.03 -3.70
CA ALA A 64 12.37 -16.56 -3.39
C ALA A 64 12.90 -15.46 -4.32
N VAL A 65 12.39 -15.37 -5.55
CA VAL A 65 12.82 -14.38 -6.55
C VAL A 65 11.96 -13.12 -6.59
N LEU A 66 10.85 -13.09 -5.82
CA LEU A 66 9.85 -12.03 -5.92
C LEU A 66 9.96 -11.01 -4.80
N PHE A 67 10.33 -11.42 -3.60
CA PHE A 67 10.20 -10.58 -2.41
C PHE A 67 11.55 -10.02 -1.94
N GLY A 68 11.47 -8.85 -1.32
CA GLY A 68 12.60 -8.15 -0.73
C GLY A 68 12.23 -7.44 0.57
N ASP A 69 13.20 -6.73 1.12
CA ASP A 69 13.07 -5.99 2.38
C ASP A 69 13.13 -4.48 2.10
N GLY A 70 12.45 -3.68 2.92
CA GLY A 70 12.49 -2.24 2.78
C GLY A 70 11.60 -1.51 3.77
N ALA A 71 11.74 -0.19 3.81
CA ALA A 71 10.86 0.69 4.55
C ALA A 71 10.72 2.03 3.84
N GLY A 72 9.50 2.57 3.81
CA GLY A 72 9.20 3.91 3.35
C GLY A 72 8.18 4.55 4.29
N ALA A 73 8.17 5.88 4.35
CA ALA A 73 7.31 6.61 5.28
C ALA A 73 6.75 7.89 4.67
N VAL A 74 5.58 8.30 5.14
CA VAL A 74 4.98 9.61 4.87
C VAL A 74 4.60 10.29 6.17
N VAL A 75 4.64 11.62 6.17
CA VAL A 75 4.12 12.44 7.27
C VAL A 75 2.82 13.08 6.80
N LEU A 76 1.75 12.81 7.54
CA LEU A 76 0.46 13.47 7.37
C LEU A 76 0.36 14.62 8.36
N THR A 77 -0.24 15.73 7.93
CA THR A 77 -0.50 16.90 8.79
C THR A 77 -1.92 17.37 8.56
N ALA A 78 -2.62 17.69 9.66
CA ALA A 78 -3.95 18.27 9.62
C ALA A 78 -3.91 19.61 8.89
N LEU A 79 -4.83 19.78 7.94
CA LEU A 79 -4.97 21.00 7.19
C LEU A 79 -6.46 21.30 7.05
N GLU A 80 -6.89 22.46 7.54
CA GLU A 80 -8.24 22.94 7.27
C GLU A 80 -8.34 23.29 5.78
N GLN A 81 -9.41 22.84 5.15
CA GLN A 81 -9.63 22.99 3.71
C GLN A 81 -11.00 23.62 3.46
N PRO A 82 -11.14 24.39 2.37
CA PRO A 82 -12.37 25.13 2.07
C PRO A 82 -13.53 24.24 1.61
N GLY A 83 -13.34 22.92 1.42
CA GLY A 83 -14.38 21.99 0.98
C GLY A 83 -14.60 22.02 -0.54
N THR A 84 -13.55 22.27 -1.31
CA THR A 84 -13.59 22.44 -2.76
C THR A 84 -12.98 21.26 -3.51
N ALA A 85 -13.21 21.17 -4.82
CA ALA A 85 -12.57 20.15 -5.66
C ALA A 85 -11.03 20.24 -5.71
N LEU A 86 -10.47 21.39 -5.31
CA LEU A 86 -9.04 21.67 -5.27
C LEU A 86 -8.40 21.33 -3.91
N ASP A 87 -9.18 20.81 -2.97
CA ASP A 87 -8.68 20.44 -1.65
C ASP A 87 -7.57 19.39 -1.76
N GLN A 88 -6.58 19.51 -0.88
CA GLN A 88 -5.38 18.68 -0.86
C GLN A 88 -5.46 17.56 0.17
N GLY A 89 -4.58 16.57 0.01
CA GLY A 89 -4.45 15.45 0.92
C GLY A 89 -5.29 14.26 0.50
N ILE A 90 -5.72 13.47 1.49
CA ILE A 90 -6.41 12.20 1.25
C ILE A 90 -7.90 12.46 0.99
N LEU A 91 -8.29 12.33 -0.27
CA LEU A 91 -9.66 12.60 -0.75
C LEU A 91 -10.60 11.45 -0.39
N ALA A 92 -10.15 10.22 -0.64
CA ALA A 92 -10.93 9.01 -0.38
C ALA A 92 -10.01 7.83 -0.08
N THR A 93 -10.50 6.93 0.78
CA THR A 93 -9.89 5.61 0.99
C THR A 93 -10.97 4.53 0.92
N MET A 94 -10.59 3.36 0.42
CA MET A 94 -11.42 2.16 0.40
C MET A 94 -10.59 1.00 0.91
N LEU A 95 -11.11 0.28 1.91
CA LEU A 95 -10.47 -0.89 2.51
C LEU A 95 -11.44 -2.07 2.47
N ALA A 96 -10.95 -3.26 2.14
CA ALA A 96 -11.75 -4.48 2.15
C ALA A 96 -10.90 -5.73 2.37
N ALA A 97 -11.54 -6.80 2.83
CA ALA A 97 -10.91 -8.10 3.01
C ALA A 97 -11.89 -9.25 2.78
N ASP A 98 -11.36 -10.40 2.37
CA ASP A 98 -12.09 -11.66 2.25
C ASP A 98 -11.21 -12.81 2.77
N GLY A 99 -11.48 -13.19 4.02
CA GLY A 99 -10.76 -14.22 4.75
C GLY A 99 -10.89 -15.63 4.15
N ARG A 100 -11.85 -15.87 3.25
CA ARG A 100 -12.03 -17.19 2.61
C ARG A 100 -10.84 -17.57 1.72
N HIS A 101 -10.06 -16.59 1.31
CA HIS A 101 -8.88 -16.76 0.45
C HIS A 101 -7.55 -16.83 1.21
N TYR A 102 -7.59 -16.88 2.54
CA TYR A 102 -6.40 -16.86 3.41
C TYR A 102 -5.32 -17.86 2.98
N ALA A 103 -5.71 -19.10 2.67
CA ALA A 103 -4.78 -20.16 2.29
C ALA A 103 -4.03 -19.92 0.97
N HIS A 104 -4.45 -18.96 0.14
CA HIS A 104 -3.77 -18.65 -1.13
C HIS A 104 -2.54 -17.77 -0.96
N LEU A 105 -2.41 -17.04 0.15
CA LEU A 105 -1.24 -16.23 0.45
C LEU A 105 -1.12 -16.05 1.97
N GLN A 106 -0.27 -16.87 2.58
CA GLN A 106 -0.11 -16.96 4.03
C GLN A 106 1.33 -17.30 4.39
N VAL A 107 1.68 -17.16 5.68
CA VAL A 107 2.87 -17.77 6.27
C VAL A 107 2.42 -19.01 7.03
N ASP A 108 3.05 -20.16 6.79
CA ASP A 108 2.65 -21.45 7.38
C ASP A 108 3.20 -21.69 8.80
N GLY A 109 3.60 -20.63 9.50
CA GLY A 109 4.08 -20.67 10.88
C GLY A 109 3.59 -19.50 11.71
N GLY A 110 4.01 -19.49 12.96
CA GLY A 110 3.66 -18.46 13.93
C GLY A 110 4.01 -18.87 15.35
N PRO A 111 4.47 -17.93 16.20
CA PRO A 111 4.77 -18.21 17.60
C PRO A 111 3.61 -18.85 18.36
N SER A 112 2.37 -18.45 18.04
CA SER A 112 1.14 -18.95 18.67
C SER A 112 0.55 -20.19 17.99
N SER A 113 1.13 -20.68 16.90
CA SER A 113 0.65 -21.85 16.16
C SER A 113 1.68 -22.98 16.16
N THR A 114 2.72 -22.86 15.34
CA THR A 114 3.75 -23.89 15.16
C THR A 114 4.95 -23.71 16.06
N GLY A 115 5.07 -22.56 16.75
CA GLY A 115 6.26 -22.20 17.52
C GLY A 115 7.48 -21.88 16.64
N THR A 116 7.31 -21.83 15.32
CA THR A 116 8.34 -21.46 14.34
C THR A 116 7.89 -20.26 13.54
N VAL A 117 8.81 -19.60 12.83
CA VAL A 117 8.46 -18.47 11.94
C VAL A 117 7.64 -18.92 10.73
N GLY A 118 7.86 -20.15 10.24
CA GLY A 118 7.26 -20.65 8.99
C GLY A 118 7.84 -20.00 7.75
N HIS A 119 7.23 -20.31 6.60
CA HIS A 119 7.56 -19.75 5.31
C HIS A 119 6.32 -19.24 4.58
N LEU A 120 6.53 -18.28 3.70
CA LEU A 120 5.52 -17.79 2.78
C LEU A 120 5.07 -18.91 1.84
N ARG A 121 3.75 -19.10 1.75
CA ARG A 121 3.09 -19.99 0.79
C ARG A 121 2.16 -19.17 -0.07
N MET A 122 2.30 -19.35 -1.39
CA MET A 122 1.57 -18.55 -2.37
C MET A 122 1.01 -19.42 -3.50
N ASN A 123 -0.29 -19.30 -3.75
CA ASN A 123 -0.91 -19.74 -4.99
C ASN A 123 -0.96 -18.58 -5.99
N GLY A 124 0.11 -18.43 -6.79
CA GLY A 124 0.27 -17.29 -7.70
C GLY A 124 -0.87 -17.13 -8.72
N ARG A 125 -1.52 -18.22 -9.13
CA ARG A 125 -2.68 -18.15 -10.05
C ARG A 125 -3.88 -17.49 -9.40
N GLU A 126 -4.22 -17.90 -8.18
CA GLU A 126 -5.35 -17.32 -7.45
C GLU A 126 -5.07 -15.88 -7.03
N VAL A 127 -3.83 -15.59 -6.59
CA VAL A 127 -3.40 -14.21 -6.30
C VAL A 127 -3.58 -13.32 -7.53
N PHE A 128 -3.08 -13.73 -8.70
CA PHE A 128 -3.22 -12.95 -9.93
C PHE A 128 -4.70 -12.72 -10.30
N ARG A 129 -5.52 -13.78 -10.25
CA ARG A 129 -6.94 -13.73 -10.59
C ARG A 129 -7.71 -12.71 -9.73
N HIS A 130 -7.47 -12.72 -8.42
CA HIS A 130 -8.12 -11.79 -7.50
C HIS A 130 -7.54 -10.38 -7.59
N ALA A 131 -6.22 -10.23 -7.65
CA ALA A 131 -5.55 -8.93 -7.63
C ALA A 131 -6.07 -7.99 -8.73
N VAL A 132 -6.18 -8.46 -9.98
CA VAL A 132 -6.65 -7.61 -11.08
C VAL A 132 -8.10 -7.15 -10.88
N GLY A 133 -8.96 -8.00 -10.31
CA GLY A 133 -10.35 -7.66 -10.00
C GLY A 133 -10.44 -6.62 -8.89
N GLU A 134 -9.92 -6.98 -7.72
CA GLU A 134 -10.08 -6.20 -6.49
C GLU A 134 -9.34 -4.86 -6.53
N LEU A 135 -8.13 -4.80 -7.10
CA LEU A 135 -7.38 -3.54 -7.22
C LEU A 135 -8.05 -2.55 -8.16
N THR A 136 -8.65 -3.05 -9.25
CA THR A 136 -9.42 -2.21 -10.18
C THR A 136 -10.71 -1.72 -9.51
N GLY A 137 -11.39 -2.61 -8.77
CA GLY A 137 -12.62 -2.27 -8.05
C GLY A 137 -12.39 -1.21 -6.98
N ALA A 138 -11.35 -1.38 -6.16
CA ALA A 138 -10.98 -0.41 -5.12
C ALA A 138 -10.58 0.95 -5.72
N ALA A 139 -9.82 0.95 -6.82
CA ALA A 139 -9.47 2.16 -7.54
C ALA A 139 -10.70 2.93 -8.04
N ARG A 140 -11.66 2.23 -8.66
CA ARG A 140 -12.92 2.85 -9.10
C ARG A 140 -13.73 3.38 -7.92
N ALA A 141 -13.81 2.62 -6.82
CA ALA A 141 -14.55 3.04 -5.64
C ALA A 141 -14.05 4.36 -5.03
N VAL A 142 -12.72 4.58 -4.95
CA VAL A 142 -12.18 5.85 -4.44
C VAL A 142 -12.34 7.01 -5.41
N LEU A 143 -12.29 6.74 -6.72
CA LEU A 143 -12.57 7.73 -7.77
C LEU A 143 -14.05 8.15 -7.74
N ASP A 144 -14.97 7.19 -7.68
CA ASP A 144 -16.41 7.42 -7.60
C ASP A 144 -16.76 8.20 -6.33
N ALA A 145 -16.15 7.86 -5.18
CA ALA A 145 -16.35 8.58 -3.92
C ALA A 145 -15.87 10.03 -3.96
N ALA A 146 -14.87 10.34 -4.81
CA ALA A 146 -14.36 11.69 -5.01
C ALA A 146 -15.01 12.41 -6.21
N GLY A 147 -15.89 11.74 -6.97
CA GLY A 147 -16.50 12.31 -8.17
C GLY A 147 -15.51 12.55 -9.31
N LEU A 148 -14.44 11.75 -9.40
CA LEU A 148 -13.35 11.88 -10.36
C LEU A 148 -13.32 10.69 -11.33
N ALA A 149 -12.74 10.91 -12.51
CA ALA A 149 -12.51 9.87 -13.51
C ALA A 149 -11.06 9.39 -13.48
N ILE A 150 -10.80 8.24 -14.11
CA ILE A 150 -9.42 7.73 -14.25
C ILE A 150 -8.53 8.68 -15.07
N ASP A 151 -9.12 9.46 -15.98
CA ASP A 151 -8.41 10.42 -16.82
C ASP A 151 -7.85 11.61 -16.02
N ASP A 152 -8.44 11.89 -14.84
CA ASP A 152 -7.99 12.91 -13.91
C ASP A 152 -6.76 12.46 -13.09
N VAL A 153 -6.43 11.16 -13.09
CA VAL A 153 -5.31 10.62 -12.32
C VAL A 153 -3.99 10.93 -13.03
N ASP A 154 -3.08 11.60 -12.34
CA ASP A 154 -1.75 11.90 -12.84
C ASP A 154 -0.80 10.72 -12.66
N TRP A 155 -0.90 10.03 -11.52
CA TRP A 155 -0.06 8.88 -11.22
C TRP A 155 -0.80 7.73 -10.55
N LEU A 156 -0.64 6.52 -11.10
CA LEU A 156 -0.95 5.28 -10.40
C LEU A 156 0.31 4.80 -9.67
N VAL A 157 0.25 4.69 -8.34
CA VAL A 157 1.32 4.18 -7.48
C VAL A 157 0.84 2.85 -6.85
N PRO A 158 0.90 1.73 -7.59
CA PRO A 158 0.38 0.47 -7.13
C PRO A 158 1.36 -0.24 -6.19
N HIS A 159 0.86 -1.21 -5.43
CA HIS A 159 1.69 -2.21 -4.79
C HIS A 159 2.60 -2.90 -5.82
N GLN A 160 3.90 -2.96 -5.53
CA GLN A 160 4.92 -3.51 -6.41
C GLN A 160 4.98 -5.05 -6.34
N ALA A 161 3.85 -5.72 -6.59
CA ALA A 161 3.72 -7.17 -6.44
C ALA A 161 4.51 -7.96 -7.49
N ASN A 162 4.25 -7.64 -8.76
CA ASN A 162 4.99 -8.07 -9.93
C ASN A 162 4.51 -7.22 -11.12
N LYS A 163 5.36 -7.09 -12.15
CA LYS A 163 5.03 -6.25 -13.33
C LYS A 163 3.76 -6.71 -14.06
N ARG A 164 3.47 -8.01 -14.10
CA ARG A 164 2.27 -8.53 -14.81
C ARG A 164 0.95 -8.08 -14.18
N ILE A 165 0.87 -8.02 -12.84
CA ILE A 165 -0.32 -7.51 -12.14
C ILE A 165 -0.43 -6.00 -12.37
N ILE A 166 0.67 -5.27 -12.24
CA ILE A 166 0.72 -3.81 -12.45
C ILE A 166 0.19 -3.46 -13.85
N ASP A 167 0.73 -4.12 -14.88
CA ASP A 167 0.33 -3.90 -16.27
C ASP A 167 -1.14 -4.26 -16.52
N ALA A 168 -1.61 -5.38 -15.94
CA ALA A 168 -3.00 -5.82 -16.08
C ALA A 168 -3.99 -4.86 -15.40
N VAL A 169 -3.65 -4.33 -14.23
CA VAL A 169 -4.47 -3.32 -13.52
C VAL A 169 -4.46 -2.01 -14.30
N GLY A 170 -3.30 -1.51 -14.73
CA GLY A 170 -3.19 -0.30 -15.53
C GLY A 170 -4.03 -0.36 -16.80
N LYS A 171 -3.91 -1.46 -17.56
CA LYS A 171 -4.72 -1.71 -18.76
C LYS A 171 -6.22 -1.77 -18.47
N LYS A 172 -6.64 -2.40 -17.37
CA LYS A 172 -8.07 -2.53 -17.01
C LYS A 172 -8.67 -1.23 -16.49
N LEU A 173 -7.85 -0.36 -15.90
CA LEU A 173 -8.24 1.00 -15.54
C LEU A 173 -8.28 1.92 -16.76
N GLY A 174 -7.46 1.65 -17.78
CA GLY A 174 -7.34 2.51 -18.97
C GLY A 174 -6.34 3.65 -18.79
N ILE A 175 -5.50 3.60 -17.75
CA ILE A 175 -4.47 4.61 -17.50
C ILE A 175 -3.25 4.39 -18.40
N ALA A 176 -2.67 5.48 -18.90
CA ALA A 176 -1.47 5.44 -19.73
C ALA A 176 -0.29 4.82 -18.97
N GLU A 177 0.50 3.97 -19.63
CA GLU A 177 1.65 3.29 -19.01
C GLU A 177 2.67 4.27 -18.40
N ALA A 178 2.87 5.43 -19.04
CA ALA A 178 3.76 6.48 -18.56
C ALA A 178 3.34 7.09 -17.21
N LYS A 179 2.06 6.99 -16.85
CA LYS A 179 1.50 7.44 -15.56
C LYS A 179 1.58 6.36 -14.47
N VAL A 180 2.09 5.16 -14.77
CA VAL A 180 2.20 4.06 -13.80
C VAL A 180 3.60 4.03 -13.20
N VAL A 181 3.69 4.14 -11.87
CA VAL A 181 4.97 4.07 -11.16
C VAL A 181 5.38 2.60 -10.95
N VAL A 182 6.49 2.21 -11.56
CA VAL A 182 7.03 0.85 -11.50
C VAL A 182 8.45 0.87 -10.95
N THR A 183 8.64 0.27 -9.78
CA THR A 183 9.94 0.14 -9.10
C THR A 183 10.26 -1.30 -8.69
N VAL A 184 9.37 -2.26 -9.01
CA VAL A 184 9.54 -3.70 -8.67
C VAL A 184 10.85 -4.30 -9.18
N ALA A 185 11.41 -3.80 -10.29
CA ALA A 185 12.69 -4.27 -10.81
C ALA A 185 13.89 -3.83 -9.95
N GLU A 186 13.75 -2.72 -9.22
CA GLU A 186 14.77 -2.15 -8.35
C GLU A 186 14.64 -2.65 -6.90
N HIS A 187 13.40 -2.79 -6.42
CA HIS A 187 13.11 -3.07 -5.02
C HIS A 187 12.59 -4.49 -4.75
N ALA A 188 12.27 -5.27 -5.79
CA ALA A 188 11.44 -6.47 -5.66
C ALA A 188 10.06 -6.14 -5.03
N ASN A 189 9.34 -7.14 -4.54
CA ASN A 189 8.13 -6.98 -3.75
C ASN A 189 8.49 -6.80 -2.27
N THR A 190 8.40 -5.56 -1.78
CA THR A 190 8.68 -5.20 -0.38
C THR A 190 7.40 -5.08 0.47
N SER A 191 6.33 -5.80 0.12
CA SER A 191 5.06 -5.82 0.87
C SER A 191 4.55 -4.38 1.16
N ALA A 192 4.25 -4.06 2.42
CA ALA A 192 3.77 -2.76 2.86
C ALA A 192 4.73 -1.60 2.52
N ALA A 193 6.04 -1.84 2.37
CA ALA A 193 7.00 -0.79 2.02
C ALA A 193 6.96 -0.38 0.54
N SER A 194 6.33 -1.19 -0.32
CA SER A 194 6.39 -1.00 -1.77
C SER A 194 5.81 0.33 -2.27
N ILE A 195 4.62 0.74 -1.78
CA ILE A 195 3.99 2.00 -2.16
C ILE A 195 4.80 3.20 -1.67
N PRO A 196 5.17 3.33 -0.38
CA PRO A 196 5.92 4.50 0.04
C PRO A 196 7.32 4.56 -0.57
N LEU A 197 7.97 3.43 -0.87
CA LEU A 197 9.23 3.42 -1.64
C LEU A 197 9.00 3.88 -3.09
N ALA A 198 7.94 3.43 -3.75
CA ALA A 198 7.61 3.88 -5.11
C ALA A 198 7.26 5.38 -5.14
N LEU A 199 6.53 5.86 -4.14
CA LEU A 199 6.19 7.27 -3.97
C LEU A 199 7.46 8.12 -3.75
N ASP A 200 8.39 7.66 -2.91
CA ASP A 200 9.68 8.32 -2.70
C ASP A 200 10.49 8.42 -4.00
N ARG A 201 10.54 7.35 -4.81
CA ARG A 201 11.21 7.39 -6.14
C ARG A 201 10.52 8.37 -7.09
N LEU A 202 9.19 8.45 -7.08
CA LEU A 202 8.46 9.42 -7.89
C LEU A 202 8.80 10.86 -7.43
N TYR A 203 8.74 11.13 -6.14
CA TYR A 203 9.05 12.42 -5.54
C TYR A 203 10.50 12.86 -5.79
N THR A 204 11.47 12.02 -5.46
CA THR A 204 12.91 12.32 -5.61
C THR A 204 13.35 12.45 -7.08
N SER A 205 12.59 11.88 -8.02
CA SER A 205 12.83 12.08 -9.46
C SER A 205 12.39 13.45 -9.99
N GLY A 206 11.71 14.27 -9.19
CA GLY A 206 11.21 15.60 -9.61
C GLY A 206 10.03 15.54 -10.58
N ARG A 207 9.33 14.41 -10.66
CA ARG A 207 8.15 14.22 -11.52
C ARG A 207 6.82 14.44 -10.80
N LEU A 208 6.84 14.51 -9.47
CA LEU A 208 5.65 14.68 -8.66
C LEU A 208 5.48 16.15 -8.30
N ASP A 209 4.46 16.78 -8.87
CA ASP A 209 4.14 18.17 -8.61
C ASP A 209 3.02 18.31 -7.58
N ARG A 210 3.00 19.46 -6.89
CA ARG A 210 1.90 19.83 -5.99
C ARG A 210 0.62 19.99 -6.81
N GLY A 211 -0.46 19.34 -6.37
CA GLY A 211 -1.75 19.29 -7.04
C GLY A 211 -1.99 18.00 -7.82
N ASP A 212 -0.94 17.23 -8.11
CA ASP A 212 -1.04 15.95 -8.81
C ASP A 212 -1.99 14.99 -8.07
N LEU A 213 -2.80 14.29 -8.83
CA LEU A 213 -3.72 13.29 -8.33
C LEU A 213 -3.08 11.90 -8.35
N LEU A 214 -2.79 11.38 -7.16
CA LEU A 214 -2.20 10.08 -6.93
C LEU A 214 -3.28 9.05 -6.61
N LEU A 215 -3.27 7.93 -7.33
CA LEU A 215 -4.06 6.76 -7.02
C LEU A 215 -3.14 5.65 -6.51
N CYS A 216 -3.26 5.30 -5.24
CA CYS A 216 -2.55 4.17 -4.63
C CYS A 216 -3.50 2.98 -4.51
N ASN A 217 -3.05 1.77 -4.84
CA ASN A 217 -3.81 0.55 -4.55
C ASN A 217 -2.90 -0.62 -4.16
N ALA A 218 -3.40 -1.50 -3.27
CA ALA A 218 -2.65 -2.65 -2.79
C ALA A 218 -3.55 -3.84 -2.52
N MET A 219 -2.97 -5.04 -2.65
CA MET A 219 -3.56 -6.31 -2.24
C MET A 219 -2.46 -7.17 -1.62
N GLY A 220 -2.78 -7.88 -0.54
CA GLY A 220 -1.89 -8.78 0.17
C GLY A 220 -2.63 -9.97 0.77
N GLY A 221 -1.92 -10.77 1.56
CA GLY A 221 -2.46 -11.95 2.26
C GLY A 221 -3.67 -11.61 3.12
N GLY A 222 -4.61 -12.56 3.22
CA GLY A 222 -5.91 -12.37 3.85
C GLY A 222 -7.07 -13.04 3.08
N PHE A 223 -7.40 -12.65 1.85
CA PHE A 223 -6.88 -11.47 1.13
C PHE A 223 -7.39 -10.18 1.75
N ALA A 224 -6.56 -9.16 1.78
CA ALA A 224 -6.93 -7.78 2.09
C ALA A 224 -6.51 -6.88 0.94
N TRP A 225 -7.32 -5.88 0.60
CA TRP A 225 -7.02 -4.93 -0.46
C TRP A 225 -7.59 -3.56 -0.14
N GLY A 226 -7.11 -2.56 -0.86
CA GLY A 226 -7.61 -1.21 -0.70
C GLY A 226 -6.99 -0.24 -1.69
N ALA A 227 -7.55 0.97 -1.69
CA ALA A 227 -7.05 2.10 -2.44
C ALA A 227 -7.11 3.39 -1.64
N ALA A 228 -6.27 4.35 -2.01
CA ALA A 228 -6.30 5.71 -1.53
C ALA A 228 -6.14 6.67 -2.72
N LEU A 229 -7.00 7.69 -2.78
CA LEU A 229 -6.90 8.78 -3.72
C LEU A 229 -6.38 10.01 -2.98
N ILE A 230 -5.26 10.57 -3.45
CA ILE A 230 -4.52 11.60 -2.74
C ILE A 230 -4.23 12.73 -3.73
N ARG A 231 -4.51 13.97 -3.34
CA ARG A 231 -3.99 15.15 -4.03
C ARG A 231 -2.72 15.63 -3.32
N TRP A 232 -1.58 15.59 -4.01
CA TRP A 232 -0.27 15.98 -3.48
C TRP A 232 -0.16 17.50 -3.20
#